data_AF-A0A8X6X7X9-F1
#
_entry.id   AF-A0A8X6X7X9-F1
#
_cell.length_a   1.000
_cell.length_b   1.000
_cell.length_c   1.000
_cell.angle_alpha   90.00
_cell.angle_beta   90.00
_cell.angle_gamma   90.00
#
_symmetry.space_group_name_H-M   'P 1'
#
loop_
_entity.id
_entity.type
_entity.pdbx_description
1 polymer ?
#
loop_
_entity_poly.entity_id
_entity_poly.type
_entity_poly.pdbx_seq_one_letter_code
_entity_poly.pdbx_strand_id
1 'polypeptide(L)'
;MQMFTVLSQEETTSPYFQGAYSRDTLPPLQENMCAIVNSDDSSHPGTHWLALFVNDKRKLEYYDSFGQPPLYSITLLLLPI
;
A
#
# COMPACT_ATOMS: atom_id res chain seq x y z
N MET A 1 13.50 -0.89 3.57
CA MET A 1 14.06 -2.23 3.25
C MET A 1 13.58 -3.32 4.21
N GLN A 2 13.58 -3.12 5.55
CA GLN A 2 13.13 -4.14 6.52
C GLN A 2 11.67 -4.62 6.33
N MET A 3 10.71 -3.70 6.13
CA MET A 3 9.30 -4.07 5.93
C MET A 3 9.11 -4.96 4.70
N PHE A 4 9.81 -4.68 3.61
CA PHE A 4 9.79 -5.51 2.41
C PHE A 4 10.24 -6.93 2.75
N THR A 5 11.37 -7.08 3.45
CA THR A 5 11.90 -8.39 3.85
C THR A 5 10.89 -9.17 4.67
N VAL A 6 10.32 -8.56 5.72
CA VAL A 6 9.37 -9.24 6.62
C VAL A 6 8.13 -9.70 5.85
N LEU A 7 7.50 -8.81 5.07
CA LEU A 7 6.27 -9.14 4.35
C LEU A 7 6.48 -10.10 3.18
N SER A 8 7.68 -10.10 2.58
CA SER A 8 8.03 -11.08 1.53
C SER A 8 8.28 -12.49 2.07
N GLN A 9 8.50 -12.65 3.38
CA GLN A 9 8.87 -13.92 4.00
C GLN A 9 7.80 -14.49 4.94
N GLU A 10 6.85 -13.67 5.36
CA GLU A 10 5.79 -14.10 6.26
C GLU A 10 4.71 -14.88 5.47
N GLU A 11 4.29 -16.02 6.03
CA GLU A 11 3.47 -17.02 5.34
C GLU A 11 2.11 -16.47 4.88
N THR A 12 1.50 -15.59 5.68
CA THR A 12 0.18 -15.01 5.40
C THR A 12 0.25 -13.93 4.32
N THR A 13 1.29 -13.10 4.33
CA THR A 13 1.39 -11.89 3.49
C THR A 13 2.15 -12.13 2.20
N SER A 14 3.16 -13.00 2.20
CA SER A 14 3.98 -13.27 1.01
C SER A 14 3.21 -13.69 -0.24
N PRO A 15 2.07 -14.41 -0.19
CA PRO A 15 1.30 -14.73 -1.40
C PRO A 15 0.65 -13.51 -2.05
N TYR A 16 0.42 -12.44 -1.27
CA TYR A 16 -0.32 -11.25 -1.69
C TYR A 16 0.57 -10.02 -1.82
N PHE A 17 1.76 -10.03 -1.20
CA PHE A 17 2.63 -8.86 -1.10
C PHE A 17 3.27 -8.50 -2.44
N GLN A 18 2.86 -7.36 -2.98
CA GLN A 18 3.34 -6.85 -4.27
C GLN A 18 4.56 -5.94 -4.14
N GLY A 19 4.86 -5.45 -2.93
CA GLY A 19 6.05 -4.64 -2.68
C GLY A 19 5.79 -3.34 -1.95
N ALA A 20 6.82 -2.49 -1.94
CA ALA A 20 6.82 -1.17 -1.33
C ALA A 20 6.99 -0.10 -2.41
N TYR A 21 6.10 0.90 -2.39
CA TYR A 21 5.98 1.91 -3.45
C TYR A 21 5.94 3.31 -2.84
N SER A 22 6.38 4.32 -3.60
CA SER A 22 5.95 5.70 -3.37
C SER A 22 4.56 5.92 -3.94
N ARG A 23 3.79 6.89 -3.43
CA ARG A 23 2.39 7.11 -3.85
C ARG A 23 2.20 7.30 -5.36
N ASP A 24 3.18 7.87 -6.05
CA ASP A 24 3.20 8.13 -7.50
C ASP A 24 3.64 6.92 -8.34
N THR A 25 4.18 5.88 -7.68
CA THR A 25 4.69 4.67 -8.33
C THR A 25 3.86 3.42 -8.02
N LEU A 26 2.78 3.57 -7.23
CA LEU A 26 1.90 2.46 -6.89
C LEU A 26 1.18 1.97 -8.16
N PRO A 27 1.29 0.67 -8.52
CA PRO A 27 0.58 0.12 -9.67
C PRO A 27 -0.94 0.08 -9.43
N PRO A 28 -1.75 -0.08 -10.49
CA PRO A 28 -3.18 -0.30 -10.34
C PRO A 28 -3.48 -1.44 -9.38
N LEU A 29 -4.45 -1.21 -8.49
CA LEU A 29 -4.82 -2.19 -7.48
C LEU A 29 -5.54 -3.40 -8.09
N GLN A 30 -5.11 -4.58 -7.67
CA GLN A 30 -5.62 -5.89 -8.08
C GLN A 30 -6.28 -6.61 -6.90
N GLU A 31 -7.09 -7.62 -7.18
CA GLU A 31 -7.65 -8.49 -6.13
C GLU A 31 -6.54 -9.29 -5.44
N ASN A 32 -6.74 -9.59 -4.16
CA ASN A 32 -5.81 -10.39 -3.36
C ASN A 32 -4.38 -9.84 -3.43
N MET A 33 -4.22 -8.55 -3.13
CA MET A 33 -2.92 -7.92 -3.06
C MET A 33 -2.74 -7.16 -1.75
N CYS A 34 -1.50 -7.10 -1.24
CA CYS A 34 -1.11 -6.09 -0.28
C CYS A 34 0.12 -5.33 -0.74
N ALA A 35 0.21 -4.08 -0.33
CA ALA A 35 1.34 -3.21 -0.63
C ALA A 35 1.63 -2.30 0.55
N ILE A 36 2.89 -1.90 0.65
CA ILE A 36 3.29 -0.80 1.51
C ILE A 36 3.48 0.43 0.64
N VAL A 37 2.92 1.56 1.07
CA VAL A 37 2.96 2.80 0.29
C VAL A 37 3.51 3.92 1.14
N ASN A 38 4.50 4.64 0.61
CA ASN A 38 4.96 5.88 1.19
C ASN A 38 4.02 7.03 0.82
N SER A 39 3.71 7.91 1.76
CA SER A 39 2.88 9.10 1.51
C SER A 39 3.55 10.13 0.61
N ASP A 40 4.87 10.09 0.49
CA ASP A 40 5.64 10.99 -0.36
C ASP A 40 5.83 10.39 -1.76
N ASP A 41 6.00 11.28 -2.73
CA ASP A 41 6.36 10.90 -4.09
C ASP A 41 7.80 10.36 -4.15
N SER A 42 8.12 9.61 -5.20
CA SER A 42 9.42 8.95 -5.43
C SER A 42 10.63 9.90 -5.45
N SER A 43 10.40 11.20 -5.63
CA SER A 43 11.45 12.23 -5.57
C SER A 43 11.88 12.61 -4.14
N HIS A 44 11.22 12.08 -3.11
CA HIS A 44 11.47 12.42 -1.71
C HIS A 44 11.97 11.21 -0.90
N PRO A 45 12.61 11.44 0.27
CA PRO A 45 13.19 10.36 1.07
C PRO A 45 12.19 9.38 1.69
N GLY A 46 10.91 9.76 1.72
CA GLY A 46 9.81 8.97 2.28
C GLY A 46 9.65 9.12 3.79
N THR A 47 8.59 9.79 4.22
CA THR A 47 8.39 10.21 5.62
C THR A 47 7.37 9.38 6.39
N HIS A 48 6.36 8.84 5.71
CA HIS A 48 5.27 8.10 6.36
C HIS A 48 4.85 6.90 5.50
N TRP A 49 4.59 5.76 6.15
CA TRP A 49 4.33 4.48 5.50
C TRP A 49 2.94 3.96 5.86
N LEU A 50 2.25 3.47 4.85
CA LEU A 50 0.86 3.06 4.88
C LEU A 50 0.78 1.61 4.39
N ALA A 51 -0.18 0.84 4.91
CA ALA A 51 -0.44 -0.50 4.42
C ALA A 51 -1.79 -0.52 3.68
N LEU A 52 -1.76 -1.13 2.49
CA LEU A 52 -2.93 -1.37 1.66
C LEU A 52 -3.13 -2.88 1.54
N PHE A 53 -4.40 -3.31 1.61
CA PHE A 53 -4.79 -4.68 1.29
C PHE A 53 -6.08 -4.66 0.47
N VAL A 54 -6.12 -5.37 -0.64
CA VAL A 54 -7.31 -5.54 -1.47
C VAL A 54 -7.73 -6.99 -1.37
N ASN A 55 -8.95 -7.21 -0.89
CA ASN A 55 -9.48 -8.56 -0.75
C ASN A 55 -10.05 -9.10 -2.08
N ASP A 56 -10.52 -10.34 -2.02
CA ASP A 56 -11.18 -11.09 -3.10
C ASP A 56 -12.46 -10.44 -3.65
N LYS A 57 -13.03 -9.46 -2.94
CA LYS A 57 -14.22 -8.70 -3.35
C LYS A 57 -13.89 -7.31 -3.87
N ARG A 58 -12.62 -7.05 -4.21
CA ARG A 58 -12.10 -5.73 -4.63
C ARG A 58 -12.34 -4.63 -3.60
N LYS A 59 -12.48 -4.99 -2.32
CA LYS A 59 -12.56 -4.01 -1.24
C LYS A 59 -11.16 -3.69 -0.77
N LEU A 60 -10.84 -2.42 -0.78
CA LEU A 60 -9.61 -1.90 -0.21
C LEU A 60 -9.74 -1.70 1.29
N GLU A 61 -8.74 -2.18 2.01
CA GLU A 61 -8.42 -1.84 3.38
C GLU A 61 -7.18 -0.95 3.39
N TYR A 62 -7.28 0.12 4.17
CA TYR A 62 -6.24 1.11 4.39
C TYR A 62 -5.88 1.11 5.87
N TYR A 63 -4.58 1.05 6.16
CA TYR A 63 -4.07 1.12 7.51
C TYR A 63 -2.99 2.20 7.64
N ASP A 64 -3.22 3.09 8.60
CA ASP A 64 -2.29 4.10 9.06
C ASP A 64 -2.14 3.95 10.58
N SER A 65 -0.91 3.73 11.05
CA SER A 65 -0.63 3.52 12.48
C SER A 65 -0.90 4.75 13.35
N PHE A 66 -0.94 5.95 12.77
CA PHE A 66 -1.32 7.18 13.48
C PHE A 66 -2.83 7.45 13.45
N GLY A 67 -3.62 6.57 12.82
CA GLY A 67 -5.07 6.68 12.75
C GLY A 67 -5.56 7.84 11.87
N GLN A 68 -4.72 8.34 10.97
CA GLN A 68 -5.15 9.38 10.04
C GLN A 68 -6.10 8.79 9.01
N PRO A 69 -7.18 9.52 8.63
CA PRO A 69 -8.03 9.09 7.55
C PRO A 69 -7.25 9.07 6.23
N PRO A 70 -7.70 8.31 5.22
CA PRO A 70 -7.07 8.31 3.90
C PRO A 70 -7.00 9.75 3.36
N LEU A 71 -5.78 10.21 3.07
CA LEU A 71 -5.56 11.52 2.46
C LEU A 71 -6.16 11.54 1.05
N TYR A 72 -6.80 12.65 0.65
CA TYR A 72 -7.41 12.83 -0.69
C TYR A 72 -6.53 12.35 -1.84
N SER A 73 -5.22 12.57 -1.73
CA SER A 73 -4.20 12.15 -2.69
C SER A 73 -4.13 10.64 -2.92
N ILE A 74 -4.34 9.86 -1.87
CA ILE A 74 -4.39 8.40 -1.95
C ILE A 74 -5.77 7.99 -2.41
N THR A 75 -6.84 8.63 -1.92
CA THR A 75 -8.23 8.35 -2.32
C THR A 75 -8.46 8.47 -3.84
N LEU A 76 -7.77 9.38 -4.53
CA LEU A 76 -7.84 9.52 -5.99
C LEU A 76 -7.20 8.35 -6.76
N LEU A 77 -6.21 7.65 -6.19
CA LEU A 77 -5.65 6.40 -6.76
C LEU A 77 -6.60 5.20 -6.57
N LEU A 78 -7.67 5.38 -5.79
CA LEU A 78 -8.58 4.32 -5.34
C LEU A 78 -9.96 4.39 -6.00
N LEU A 79 -10.22 5.41 -6.83
CA LEU A 79 -11.45 5.47 -7.61
C LEU A 79 -11.28 4.65 -8.89
N PRO A 80 -12.18 3.69 -9.17
CA PRO A 80 -12.19 3.03 -10.47
C PRO A 80 -12.52 4.07 -11.54
N ILE A 81 -11.73 4.09 -12.62
CA ILE A 81 -12.14 4.65 -13.90
C ILE A 81 -13.18 3.71 -14.52
#